data_AF-A0A318HG90-F1
#
_entry.id   AF-A0A318HG90-F1
#
_cell.length_a   1.000
_cell.length_b   1.000
_cell.length_c   1.000
_cell.angle_alpha   90.00
_cell.angle_beta   90.00
_cell.angle_gamma   90.00
#
_symmetry.space_group_name_H-M   'P 1'
#
loop_
_entity.id
_entity.type
_entity.pdbx_description
1 polymer ?
#
loop_
_entity_poly.entity_id
_entity_poly.type
_entity_poly.pdbx_seq_one_letter_code
_entity_poly.pdbx_strand_id
1 'polypeptide(L)'
;MSRAAVVQYFTTEQGAQRNRELVEDVLRELTVRDPGGVEYQVLVFDDGVGFMHVVSFDGTADPFADCVAYGEFHRALAERLATPPVVRYATLIGSYHGRLGQVRH
;
A
#
# COMPACT_ATOMS: atom_id res chain seq x y z
N MET A 1 21.42 1.75 -2.09
CA MET A 1 20.43 2.31 -3.03
C MET A 1 19.06 1.88 -2.56
N SER A 2 18.12 2.80 -2.41
CA SER A 2 16.76 2.46 -1.98
C SER A 2 16.07 1.61 -3.05
N ARG A 3 15.41 0.54 -2.61
CA ARG A 3 14.66 -0.36 -3.48
C ARG A 3 13.20 0.07 -3.46
N ALA A 4 12.50 -0.22 -4.54
CA ALA A 4 11.07 -0.05 -4.61
C ALA A 4 10.40 -1.34 -5.07
N ALA A 5 9.15 -1.54 -4.66
CA ALA A 5 8.26 -2.52 -5.24
C ALA A 5 6.95 -1.84 -5.63
N VAL A 6 6.43 -2.24 -6.79
CA VAL A 6 5.11 -1.86 -7.28
C VAL A 6 4.27 -3.12 -7.36
N VAL A 7 3.12 -3.12 -6.71
CA VAL A 7 2.16 -4.22 -6.72
C VAL A 7 0.85 -3.72 -7.28
N GLN A 8 0.34 -4.37 -8.32
CA GLN A 8 -0.95 -4.06 -8.92
C GLN A 8 -1.85 -5.28 -8.85
N TYR A 9 -3.11 -5.09 -8.47
CA TYR A 9 -4.12 -6.16 -8.52
C TYR A 9 -5.52 -5.60 -8.63
N PHE A 10 -6.47 -6.46 -8.96
CA PHE A 10 -7.89 -6.16 -8.96
C PHE A 10 -8.59 -7.04 -7.93
N THR A 11 -9.52 -6.45 -7.18
CA THR A 11 -10.42 -7.17 -6.28
C THR A 11 -11.68 -7.62 -7.01
N THR A 12 -12.44 -8.53 -6.40
CA THR A 12 -13.85 -8.70 -6.76
C THR A 12 -14.62 -7.43 -6.39
N GLU A 13 -15.75 -7.17 -7.05
CA GLU A 13 -16.61 -6.02 -6.74
C GLU A 13 -17.05 -6.02 -5.26
N GLN A 14 -17.42 -7.19 -4.75
CA GLN A 14 -17.85 -7.37 -3.36
C GLN A 14 -16.70 -7.18 -2.36
N GLY A 15 -15.47 -7.51 -2.76
CA GLY A 15 -14.28 -7.42 -1.91
C GLY A 15 -13.63 -6.03 -1.87
N ALA A 16 -13.96 -5.14 -2.81
CA ALA A 16 -13.28 -3.87 -3.02
C ALA A 16 -13.37 -2.93 -1.80
N GLN A 17 -14.58 -2.71 -1.28
CA GLN A 17 -14.79 -1.84 -0.12
C GLN A 17 -14.05 -2.38 1.11
N ARG A 18 -14.15 -3.69 1.36
CA ARG A 18 -13.44 -4.34 2.47
C ARG A 18 -11.92 -4.26 2.30
N ASN A 19 -11.42 -4.35 1.06
CA ASN A 19 -9.99 -4.19 0.76
C ASN A 19 -9.50 -2.80 1.12
N ARG A 20 -10.25 -1.78 0.73
CA ARG A 20 -9.94 -0.40 1.05
C ARG A 20 -9.85 -0.17 2.55
N GLU A 21 -10.85 -0.62 3.32
CA GLU A 21 -10.87 -0.47 4.78
C GLU A 21 -9.63 -1.09 5.44
N LEU A 22 -9.28 -2.32 5.06
CA LEU A 22 -8.10 -3.01 5.59
C LEU A 22 -6.80 -2.28 5.26
N VAL A 23 -6.67 -1.74 4.04
CA VAL A 23 -5.52 -0.93 3.64
C VAL A 23 -5.46 0.39 4.41
N GLU A 24 -6.59 1.07 4.60
CA GLU A 24 -6.67 2.30 5.39
C GLU A 24 -6.27 2.06 6.85
N ASP A 25 -6.63 0.91 7.41
CA ASP A 25 -6.19 0.48 8.75
C ASP A 25 -4.67 0.29 8.82
N VAL A 26 -4.05 -0.33 7.79
CA VAL A 26 -2.59 -0.44 7.68
C VAL A 26 -1.93 0.94 7.67
N LEU A 27 -2.42 1.86 6.84
CA LEU A 27 -1.88 3.21 6.74
C LEU A 27 -2.02 3.97 8.07
N ARG A 28 -3.14 3.80 8.77
CA ARG A 28 -3.38 4.42 10.09
C ARG A 28 -2.41 3.88 11.13
N GLU A 29 -2.22 2.56 11.19
CA GLU A 29 -1.29 1.93 12.13
C GLU A 29 0.16 2.39 11.86
N LEU A 30 0.59 2.40 10.60
CA LEU A 30 1.92 2.89 10.21
C LEU A 30 2.12 4.36 10.58
N THR A 31 1.09 5.19 10.41
CA THR A 31 1.14 6.62 10.79
C THR A 31 1.32 6.81 12.30
N VAL A 32 0.65 5.99 13.12
CA VAL A 32 0.75 6.06 14.57
C VAL A 32 2.11 5.55 15.07
N ARG A 33 2.62 4.48 14.45
CA ARG A 33 3.85 3.82 14.89
C ARG A 33 5.12 4.46 14.38
N ASP A 34 5.08 5.03 13.18
CA ASP A 34 6.22 5.58 12.45
C ASP A 34 7.49 4.71 12.56
N PRO A 35 7.50 3.51 11.97
CA PRO A 35 8.66 2.62 12.03
C PRO A 35 9.90 3.20 11.31
N GLY A 36 9.74 4.28 10.53
CA GLY A 36 10.78 4.80 9.64
C GLY A 36 11.14 3.82 8.51
N GLY A 37 12.09 4.21 7.67
CA GLY A 37 12.68 3.32 6.65
C GLY A 37 11.78 2.94 5.47
N VAL A 38 10.56 3.50 5.40
CA VAL A 38 9.59 3.21 4.33
C VAL A 38 8.86 4.47 3.85
N GLU A 39 8.69 4.59 2.53
CA GLU A 39 7.63 5.42 1.94
C GLU A 39 6.62 4.48 1.29
N TYR A 40 5.36 4.58 1.71
CA TYR A 40 4.32 3.68 1.26
C TYR A 40 3.11 4.47 0.77
N GLN A 41 2.71 4.20 -0.48
CA GLN A 41 1.55 4.81 -1.11
C GLN A 41 0.63 3.71 -1.64
N VAL A 42 -0.66 3.89 -1.45
CA VAL A 42 -1.67 3.01 -2.05
C VAL A 42 -2.65 3.87 -2.83
N LEU A 43 -2.91 3.45 -4.06
CA LEU A 43 -3.85 4.06 -4.98
C LEU A 43 -4.99 3.09 -5.24
N VAL A 44 -6.19 3.63 -5.29
CA VAL A 44 -7.36 2.96 -5.87
C VAL A 44 -7.54 3.55 -7.27
N PHE A 45 -7.75 2.69 -8.27
CA PHE A 45 -8.05 3.14 -9.62
C PHE A 45 -9.46 3.71 -9.70
N ASP A 46 -9.76 4.39 -10.82
CA ASP A 46 -11.05 5.03 -11.06
C ASP A 46 -12.23 4.04 -11.15
N ASP A 47 -11.95 2.79 -11.50
CA ASP A 47 -12.91 1.68 -11.46
C ASP A 47 -13.33 1.25 -10.05
N GLY A 48 -12.64 1.73 -9.01
CA GLY A 48 -12.93 1.42 -7.60
C GLY A 48 -12.56 0.00 -7.16
N VAL A 49 -12.04 -0.84 -8.04
CA VAL A 49 -11.71 -2.26 -7.77
C VAL A 49 -10.24 -2.58 -8.02
N GLY A 50 -9.55 -1.74 -8.78
CA GLY A 50 -8.11 -1.82 -9.01
C GLY A 50 -7.32 -1.12 -7.91
N PHE A 51 -6.25 -1.76 -7.46
CA PHE A 51 -5.35 -1.26 -6.44
C PHE A 51 -3.91 -1.27 -6.93
N MET A 52 -3.16 -0.22 -6.58
CA MET A 52 -1.73 -0.14 -6.79
C MET A 52 -1.02 0.27 -5.51
N HIS A 53 -0.08 -0.55 -5.08
CA HIS A 53 0.79 -0.30 -3.94
C HIS A 53 2.17 0.08 -4.46
N VAL A 54 2.69 1.19 -3.99
CA VAL A 54 4.05 1.64 -4.27
C VAL A 54 4.76 1.73 -2.93
N VAL A 55 5.79 0.91 -2.75
CA VAL A 55 6.61 0.91 -1.54
C VAL A 55 8.05 1.20 -1.93
N SER A 56 8.67 2.16 -1.26
CA SER A 56 10.11 2.39 -1.30
C SER A 56 10.68 2.15 0.10
N PHE A 57 11.84 1.48 0.16
CA PHE A 57 12.46 1.13 1.44
C PHE A 57 13.98 1.06 1.30
N ASP A 58 14.68 1.31 2.39
CA ASP A 58 16.14 1.33 2.44
C ASP A 58 16.78 -0.07 2.52
N GLY A 59 15.95 -1.11 2.76
CA GLY A 59 16.35 -2.52 2.82
C GLY A 59 16.94 -2.96 4.15
N THR A 60 16.87 -2.13 5.19
CA THR A 60 17.49 -2.41 6.50
C THR A 60 16.59 -3.25 7.41
N ALA A 61 15.27 -3.05 7.36
CA ALA A 61 14.27 -3.80 8.10
C ALA A 61 12.96 -3.90 7.31
N ASP A 62 12.13 -4.90 7.61
CA ASP A 62 10.75 -4.97 7.11
C ASP A 62 9.87 -4.00 7.91
N PRO A 63 9.39 -2.89 7.31
CA PRO A 63 8.60 -1.88 8.01
C PRO A 63 7.22 -2.40 8.45
N PHE A 64 6.78 -3.55 7.94
CA PHE A 64 5.49 -4.15 8.26
C PHE A 64 5.58 -5.26 9.33
N ALA A 65 6.78 -5.60 9.81
CA ALA A 65 7.01 -6.81 10.62
C ALA A 65 6.09 -6.95 11.85
N ASP A 66 5.85 -5.87 12.61
CA ASP A 66 4.91 -5.94 13.73
C ASP A 66 3.53 -5.33 13.41
N CYS A 67 3.26 -4.93 12.16
CA CYS A 67 2.04 -4.23 11.80
C CYS A 67 0.85 -5.20 11.83
N VAL A 68 -0.02 -5.07 12.84
CA VAL A 68 -1.13 -6.00 13.06
C VAL A 68 -2.14 -5.89 11.92
N ALA A 69 -2.48 -4.67 11.53
CA ALA A 69 -3.36 -4.40 10.39
C ALA A 69 -2.80 -4.98 9.09
N TYR A 70 -1.47 -5.05 8.92
CA TYR A 70 -0.85 -5.65 7.74
C TYR A 70 -1.06 -7.16 7.70
N GLY A 71 -0.99 -7.84 8.86
CA GLY A 71 -1.38 -9.24 8.98
C GLY A 71 -2.86 -9.46 8.65
N GLU A 72 -3.75 -8.65 9.20
CA GLU A 72 -5.19 -8.75 8.94
C GLU A 72 -5.55 -8.50 7.47
N PHE A 73 -4.87 -7.55 6.82
CA PHE A 73 -4.99 -7.32 5.38
C PHE A 73 -4.66 -8.58 4.55
N HIS A 74 -3.61 -9.32 4.93
CA HIS A 74 -3.16 -10.53 4.22
C HIS A 74 -4.01 -11.77 4.48
N ARG A 75 -4.59 -11.91 5.68
CA ARG A 75 -5.23 -13.15 6.17
C ARG A 75 -6.25 -13.78 5.21
N ALA A 76 -7.04 -12.95 4.52
CA ALA A 76 -8.04 -13.39 3.54
C ALA A 76 -7.89 -12.61 2.23
N LEU A 77 -6.66 -12.28 1.83
CA LEU A 77 -6.43 -11.50 0.62
C LEU A 77 -6.88 -12.27 -0.63
N ALA A 78 -6.54 -13.56 -0.74
CA ALA A 78 -6.85 -14.37 -1.92
C ALA A 78 -8.36 -14.43 -2.25
N GLU A 79 -9.22 -14.46 -1.23
CA GLU A 79 -10.68 -14.48 -1.39
C GLU A 79 -11.23 -13.18 -1.99
N ARG A 80 -10.49 -12.08 -1.83
CA ARG A 80 -10.89 -10.75 -2.28
C ARG A 80 -10.33 -10.42 -3.67
N LEU A 81 -9.38 -11.19 -4.19
CA LEU A 81 -8.73 -10.94 -5.47
C LEU A 81 -9.53 -11.51 -6.65
N ALA A 82 -9.74 -10.69 -7.68
CA ALA A 82 -10.25 -11.14 -8.97
C ALA A 82 -9.12 -11.67 -9.87
N THR A 83 -7.91 -11.13 -9.70
CA THR A 83 -6.70 -11.57 -10.43
C THR A 83 -5.50 -11.68 -9.49
N PRO A 84 -4.54 -12.58 -9.77
CA PRO A 84 -3.28 -12.60 -9.02
C PRO A 84 -2.56 -11.25 -9.07
N PRO A 85 -1.86 -10.84 -8.00
CA PRO A 85 -1.11 -9.59 -8.00
C PRO A 85 0.07 -9.64 -8.95
N VAL A 86 0.29 -8.55 -9.68
CA VAL A 86 1.47 -8.32 -10.49
C VAL A 86 2.48 -7.55 -9.66
N VAL A 87 3.59 -8.19 -9.30
CA VAL A 87 4.68 -7.59 -8.52
C VAL A 87 5.84 -7.21 -9.44
N ARG A 88 6.39 -6.01 -9.24
CA ARG A 88 7.58 -5.52 -9.94
C ARG A 88 8.53 -4.86 -8.95
N TYR A 89 9.79 -5.27 -8.98
CA TYR A 89 10.86 -4.59 -8.25
C TYR A 89 11.49 -3.51 -9.12
N ALA A 90 11.83 -2.39 -8.51
CA ALA A 90 12.41 -1.22 -9.18
C ALA A 90 13.51 -0.58 -8.32
N THR A 91 14.32 0.25 -8.96
CA THR A 91 15.27 1.14 -8.28
C THR A 91 14.64 2.51 -8.16
N LEU A 92 14.60 3.07 -6.94
CA LEU A 92 14.11 4.43 -6.74
C LEU A 92 15.17 5.41 -7.26
N ILE A 93 14.81 6.20 -8.28
CA ILE A 93 15.66 7.27 -8.82
C ILE A 93 15.45 8.61 -8.12
N GLY A 94 14.35 8.77 -7.38
CA GLY A 94 14.01 9.94 -6.59
C GLY A 94 12.51 9.97 -6.25
N SER A 95 12.17 10.66 -5.16
CA SER A 95 10.79 10.96 -4.75
C SER A 95 10.67 12.48 -4.58
N TYR A 96 9.64 13.09 -5.16
CA TYR A 96 9.33 14.50 -4.95
C TYR A 96 8.11 14.64 -4.05
N HIS A 97 8.32 15.19 -2.86
CA HIS A 97 7.27 15.47 -1.88
C HIS A 97 6.95 16.97 -1.91
N GLY A 98 6.13 17.38 -2.87
CA GLY A 98 5.59 18.73 -2.92
C GLY A 98 4.52 18.97 -1.85
N ARG A 99 4.25 20.24 -1.53
CA ARG A 99 3.06 20.61 -0.75
C ARG A 99 1.83 20.47 -1.65
N LEU A 100 1.01 19.46 -1.42
CA LEU A 100 -0.36 19.45 -1.93
C LEU A 100 -1.14 20.49 -1.09
N GLY A 101 -1.63 21.55 -1.73
CA GLY A 101 -2.39 22.59 -1.06
C GLY A 101 -3.61 21.98 -0.36
N GLN A 102 -3.81 22.28 0.92
CA GLN A 102 -5.06 21.96 1.58
C GLN A 102 -6.16 22.78 0.91
N VAL A 103 -7.04 22.12 0.16
CA VAL A 103 -8.32 22.72 -0.21
C VAL A 103 -9.10 22.90 1.09
N ARG A 104 -9.10 24.13 1.61
CA ARG A 104 -10.01 24.53 2.68
C ARG A 104 -11.42 24.47 2.10
N HIS A 105 -12.25 23.58 2.63
CA HIS A 105 -13.70 23.68 2.48
C HIS A 105 -14.22 24.88 3.25
#